data_AF-A0A3S4J580-F1
#
_entry.id   AF-A0A3S4J580-F1
#
_cell.length_a   1.000
_cell.length_b   1.000
_cell.length_c   1.000
_cell.angle_alpha   90.00
_cell.angle_beta   90.00
_cell.angle_gamma   90.00
#
_symmetry.space_group_name_H-M   'P 1'
#
loop_
_entity.id
_entity.type
_entity.pdbx_description
1 polymer ?
#
loop_
_entity_poly.entity_id
_entity_poly.type
_entity_poly.pdbx_seq_one_letter_code
_entity_poly.pdbx_strand_id
1 'polypeptide(L)'
;MSASALDAAHLNSSGAQQKLAQALSDLTGTTVELTIVEDDNPAVRTPLEWRQAIYEEKLAQARESIIADNNIQTLRRFFDAELDEESIRPI
;
A
#
# COMPACT_ATOMS: atom_id res chain seq x y z
N MET A 1 -8.22 11.78 -7.88
CA MET A 1 -7.03 12.23 -8.66
C MET A 1 -5.82 11.66 -7.94
N SER A 2 -5.36 10.49 -8.34
CA SER A 2 -4.25 9.80 -7.68
C SER A 2 -2.94 10.35 -8.25
N ALA A 3 -2.20 11.08 -7.44
CA ALA A 3 -0.95 11.75 -7.81
C ALA A 3 0.22 10.78 -8.08
N SER A 4 0.02 9.46 -8.07
CA SER A 4 1.11 8.48 -8.08
C SER A 4 1.63 8.05 -9.46
N ALA A 5 0.90 8.31 -10.56
CA ALA A 5 1.35 7.87 -11.88
C ALA A 5 2.51 8.72 -12.43
N LEU A 6 2.46 10.05 -12.23
CA LEU A 6 3.49 10.98 -12.70
C LEU A 6 4.83 10.86 -11.95
N ASP A 7 4.82 10.32 -10.73
CA ASP A 7 6.01 10.17 -9.90
C ASP A 7 6.80 8.89 -10.18
N ALA A 8 6.28 7.90 -10.91
CA ALA A 8 7.00 6.63 -11.14
C ALA A 8 7.76 6.58 -12.47
N ALA A 9 7.45 7.45 -13.43
CA ALA A 9 8.08 7.44 -14.75
C ALA A 9 9.60 7.60 -14.68
N HIS A 10 10.11 8.41 -13.74
CA HIS A 10 11.56 8.60 -13.54
C HIS A 10 12.28 7.35 -12.98
N LEU A 11 11.54 6.38 -12.43
CA LEU A 11 12.07 5.11 -11.94
C LEU A 11 12.28 4.11 -13.10
N ASN A 12 11.59 4.32 -14.23
CA ASN A 12 11.71 3.50 -15.43
C ASN A 12 12.96 3.89 -16.24
N SER A 13 14.12 3.42 -15.79
CA SER A 13 15.39 3.58 -16.50
C SER A 13 15.77 2.29 -17.24
N SER A 14 16.53 2.43 -18.34
CA SER A 14 17.01 1.28 -19.12
C SER A 14 17.80 0.26 -18.28
N GLY A 15 18.57 0.74 -17.29
CA GLY A 15 19.29 -0.14 -16.36
C GLY A 15 18.37 -0.90 -15.40
N ALA A 16 17.27 -0.29 -14.94
CA ALA A 16 16.27 -0.98 -14.12
C ALA A 16 15.49 -2.00 -14.97
N GLN A 17 15.10 -1.64 -16.19
CA GLN A 17 14.41 -2.51 -17.13
C GLN A 17 15.24 -3.74 -17.50
N GLN A 18 16.54 -3.59 -17.80
CA GLN A 18 17.43 -4.73 -18.09
C GLN A 18 17.55 -5.69 -16.90
N LYS A 19 17.74 -5.15 -15.68
CA LYS A 19 17.81 -5.97 -14.47
C LYS A 19 16.51 -6.74 -14.22
N LEU A 20 15.37 -6.08 -14.42
CA LEU A 20 14.06 -6.70 -14.26
C LEU A 20 13.81 -7.78 -15.32
N ALA A 21 14.15 -7.52 -16.58
CA ALA A 21 14.05 -8.48 -17.67
C ALA A 21 14.91 -9.73 -17.43
N GLN A 22 16.14 -9.55 -16.94
CA GLN A 22 17.01 -10.66 -16.56
C GLN A 22 16.41 -11.46 -15.42
N ALA A 23 15.96 -10.82 -14.34
CA ALA A 23 15.36 -11.50 -13.20
C ALA A 23 14.08 -12.28 -13.57
N LEU A 24 13.26 -11.72 -14.47
CA LEU A 24 12.08 -12.42 -15.02
C LEU A 24 12.48 -13.61 -15.89
N SER A 25 13.53 -13.46 -16.71
CA SER A 25 14.05 -14.55 -17.54
C SER A 25 14.60 -15.70 -16.68
N ASP A 26 15.33 -15.36 -15.61
CA ASP A 26 15.87 -16.34 -14.65
C ASP A 26 14.74 -17.05 -13.88
N LEU A 27 13.70 -16.30 -13.47
CA LEU A 27 12.54 -16.86 -12.76
C LEU A 27 11.71 -17.81 -13.64
N THR A 28 11.56 -17.48 -14.92
CA THR A 28 10.75 -18.28 -15.86
C THR A 28 11.54 -19.37 -16.57
N GLY A 29 12.88 -19.32 -16.52
CA GLY A 29 13.77 -20.25 -17.21
C GLY A 29 13.84 -20.05 -18.72
N THR A 30 13.31 -18.94 -19.24
CA THR A 30 13.26 -18.61 -20.68
C THR A 30 13.55 -17.14 -20.89
N THR A 31 14.06 -16.75 -22.08
CA THR A 31 14.27 -15.34 -22.39
C THR A 31 12.95 -14.58 -22.45
N VAL A 32 12.79 -13.57 -21.60
CA VAL A 32 11.62 -12.69 -21.53
C VAL A 32 11.94 -11.35 -22.19
N GLU A 33 11.16 -10.96 -23.21
CA GLU A 33 11.18 -9.60 -23.73
C GLU A 33 10.27 -8.71 -22.87
N LEU A 34 10.88 -7.80 -22.11
CA LEU A 34 10.17 -6.89 -21.22
C LEU A 34 10.01 -5.51 -21.84
N THR A 35 8.76 -5.06 -21.98
CA THR A 35 8.40 -3.68 -22.32
C THR A 35 7.58 -3.09 -21.19
N ILE A 36 8.01 -1.94 -20.65
CA ILE A 36 7.26 -1.21 -19.62
C ILE A 36 6.47 -0.12 -20.34
N VAL A 37 5.14 -0.14 -20.17
CA VAL A 37 4.22 0.86 -20.70
C VAL A 37 3.62 1.65 -19.56
N GLU A 38 3.40 2.95 -19.78
CA GLU A 38 2.61 3.77 -18.88
C GLU A 38 1.13 3.48 -19.15
N ASP A 39 0.45 2.90 -18.18
CA ASP A 39 -0.99 2.65 -18.21
C ASP A 39 -1.60 3.22 -16.93
N ASP A 40 -2.46 4.23 -17.11
CA ASP A 40 -3.15 4.91 -16.01
C ASP A 40 -4.52 4.27 -15.70
N ASN A 41 -4.82 3.10 -16.26
CA ASN A 41 -6.08 2.41 -16.05
C ASN A 41 -6.24 1.97 -14.58
N PRO A 42 -7.17 2.60 -13.82
CA PRO A 42 -7.34 2.31 -12.39
C PRO A 42 -8.02 0.96 -12.13
N ALA A 43 -8.48 0.25 -13.17
CA ALA A 43 -9.11 -1.06 -13.03
C ALA A 43 -8.11 -2.15 -12.62
N VAL A 44 -6.82 -1.96 -12.91
CA VAL A 44 -5.75 -2.90 -12.55
C VAL A 44 -4.84 -2.23 -11.53
N ARG A 45 -4.77 -2.79 -10.32
CA ARG A 45 -3.88 -2.28 -9.27
C ARG A 45 -2.50 -2.89 -9.37
N THR A 46 -1.49 -2.05 -9.28
CA THR A 46 -0.11 -2.46 -9.11
C THR A 46 0.10 -3.11 -7.74
N PRO A 47 1.14 -3.94 -7.55
CA PRO A 47 1.46 -4.52 -6.25
C PRO A 47 1.64 -3.48 -5.12
N LEU A 48 2.16 -2.29 -5.45
CA LEU A 48 2.33 -1.20 -4.48
C LEU A 48 0.98 -0.66 -4.01
N GLU A 49 0.04 -0.47 -4.93
CA GLU A 49 -1.32 -0.01 -4.62
C GLU A 49 -2.11 -1.07 -3.84
N TRP A 50 -1.92 -2.35 -4.14
CA TRP A 50 -2.49 -3.43 -3.32
C TRP A 50 -2.01 -3.37 -1.88
N ARG A 51 -0.69 -3.19 -1.68
CA ARG A 51 -0.13 -3.06 -0.34
C ARG A 51 -0.72 -1.85 0.40
N GLN A 52 -0.90 -0.73 -0.30
CA GLN A 52 -1.52 0.47 0.27
C GLN A 52 -2.99 0.21 0.65
N ALA A 53 -3.77 -0.39 -0.24
CA ALA A 53 -5.18 -0.70 0.00
C ALA A 53 -5.37 -1.65 1.20
N ILE A 54 -4.55 -2.71 1.30
CA ILE A 54 -4.57 -3.64 2.44
C ILE A 54 -4.21 -2.92 3.74
N TYR A 55 -3.23 -2.02 3.70
CA TYR A 55 -2.84 -1.24 4.88
C TYR A 55 -3.95 -0.30 5.34
N GLU A 56 -4.59 0.41 4.41
CA GLU A 56 -5.72 1.32 4.70
C GLU A 56 -6.92 0.57 5.27
N GLU A 57 -7.23 -0.61 4.72
CA GLU A 57 -8.27 -1.48 5.24
C GLU A 57 -7.96 -1.93 6.68
N LYS A 58 -6.74 -2.41 6.93
CA LYS A 58 -6.30 -2.77 8.28
C LYS A 58 -6.33 -1.59 9.25
N LEU A 59 -5.94 -0.40 8.79
CA LEU A 59 -5.98 0.83 9.60
C LEU A 59 -7.42 1.18 9.99
N ALA A 60 -8.36 1.12 9.03
CA ALA A 60 -9.77 1.35 9.30
C ALA A 60 -10.33 0.35 10.31
N GLN A 61 -10.01 -0.94 10.14
CA GLN A 61 -10.42 -1.99 11.07
C GLN A 61 -9.83 -1.79 12.47
N ALA A 62 -8.55 -1.40 12.57
CA ALA A 62 -7.90 -1.12 13.84
C ALA A 62 -8.58 0.05 14.56
N ARG A 63 -8.90 1.13 13.83
CA ARG A 63 -9.65 2.28 14.39
C ARG A 63 -11.00 1.86 14.93
N GLU A 64 -11.79 1.14 14.14
CA GLU A 64 -13.11 0.68 14.56
C GLU A 64 -13.03 -0.23 15.80
N SER A 65 -12.08 -1.16 15.82
CA SER A 65 -11.87 -2.08 16.95
C SER A 65 -11.54 -1.34 18.24
N ILE A 66 -10.69 -0.32 18.16
CA ILE A 66 -10.28 0.51 19.31
C ILE A 66 -11.44 1.38 19.80
N ILE A 67 -12.23 1.96 18.89
CA ILE A 67 -13.40 2.79 19.25
C ILE A 67 -14.49 1.93 19.92
N ALA A 68 -14.71 0.72 19.41
CA ALA A 68 -15.70 -0.22 19.93
C ALA A 68 -15.25 -0.93 21.21
N ASP A 69 -13.97 -0.81 21.62
CA ASP A 69 -13.44 -1.51 22.79
C ASP A 69 -14.01 -0.96 24.11
N ASN A 70 -14.66 -1.85 24.88
CA ASN A 70 -15.31 -1.51 26.15
C ASN A 70 -14.33 -1.05 27.24
N ASN A 71 -13.10 -1.59 27.26
CA ASN A 71 -12.10 -1.18 28.25
C ASN A 71 -11.62 0.23 27.94
N ILE A 72 -11.38 0.53 26.66
CA ILE A 72 -11.01 1.88 26.21
C ILE A 72 -12.12 2.87 26.51
N GLN A 73 -13.38 2.54 26.23
CA GLN A 73 -14.52 3.40 26.60
C GLN A 73 -14.60 3.63 28.12
N THR A 74 -14.33 2.60 28.92
CA THR A 74 -14.30 2.71 30.39
C THR A 74 -13.16 3.63 30.86
N LEU A 75 -11.96 3.48 30.31
CA LEU A 75 -10.80 4.32 30.62
C LEU A 75 -11.07 5.78 30.25
N ARG A 76 -11.64 6.04 29.07
CA ARG A 76 -12.05 7.40 28.65
C ARG A 76 -12.99 8.04 29.66
N ARG A 77 -14.03 7.32 30.11
CA ARG A 77 -15.00 7.85 31.10
C ARG A 77 -14.39 8.05 32.48
N PHE A 78 -13.52 7.14 32.92
CA PHE A 78 -12.93 7.18 34.25
C PHE A 78 -11.90 8.31 34.40
N PHE A 79 -11.13 8.57 33.34
CA PHE A 79 -10.08 9.58 33.32
C PHE A 79 -10.46 10.88 32.60
N ASP A 80 -11.71 11.00 32.12
CA ASP A 80 -12.17 12.08 31.24
C ASP A 80 -11.22 12.30 30.04
N ALA A 81 -10.78 11.19 29.45
CA ALA A 81 -9.73 11.17 28.43
C ALA A 81 -10.31 11.08 27.00
N GLU A 82 -9.58 11.70 26.07
CA GLU A 82 -9.88 11.62 24.64
C GLU A 82 -8.99 10.60 23.94
N LEU A 83 -9.55 9.93 22.94
CA LEU A 83 -8.80 9.02 22.08
C LEU A 83 -8.27 9.80 20.89
N ASP A 84 -6.94 9.78 20.72
CA ASP A 84 -6.31 10.25 19.49
C ASP A 84 -6.38 9.16 18.41
N GLU A 85 -7.39 9.23 17.55
CA GLU A 85 -7.61 8.28 16.46
C GLU A 85 -6.54 8.34 15.35
N GLU A 86 -5.82 9.47 15.26
CA GLU A 86 -4.72 9.64 14.31
C GLU A 86 -3.46 8.91 14.77
N SER A 87 -3.36 8.56 16.05
CA SER A 87 -2.25 7.75 16.61
C SER A 87 -2.38 6.24 16.34
N ILE A 88 -3.56 5.76 15.96
CA ILE A 88 -3.83 4.32 15.78
C ILE A 88 -3.07 3.78 14.57
N ARG A 89 -2.43 2.62 14.73
CA ARG A 89 -1.70 1.91 13.65
C ARG A 89 -2.09 0.43 13.63
N PRO A 90 -2.24 -0.18 12.44
CA PRO A 90 -2.44 -1.62 12.32
C PRO A 90 -1.15 -2.39 12.63
N ILE A 91 -1.28 -3.61 13.15
CA ILE A 91 -0.19 -4.58 13.38
C ILE A 91 -0.02 -5.59 12.25
#